data_AF-A0A259FCC5-F1
#
_entry.id   AF-A0A259FCC5-F1
#
_cell.length_a   1.000
_cell.length_b   1.000
_cell.length_c   1.000
_cell.angle_alpha   90.00
_cell.angle_beta   90.00
_cell.angle_gamma   90.00
#
_symmetry.space_group_name_H-M   'P 1'
#
loop_
_entity.id
_entity.type
_entity.pdbx_description
1 polymer ?
#
loop_
_entity_poly.entity_id
_entity_poly.type
_entity_poly.pdbx_seq_one_letter_code
_entity_poly.pdbx_strand_id
1 'polypeptide(L)'
;MSDHTPNTQDTPPEVLQDDSIDHSRRKLTGAALGVSAVFTLASRPVWANQCSISGMASGNLSQPQETCEGCTPGYWRECQHFDSWSGFQTTDTFNSVFGVSEYVDCKKVPYTLLDVMYLNGGSYVCGLESTDTVSFLTTGQGNSNSNSNSNSNSNSNSNSNSNSNNNNQDAHPDGAPDTCTTGTAFGDLGGDPISPNLGFHAVAALLNAAHSGVNYGYTPGEILDLFKNNYKTNSEALKNSLTLLNERVCPLN
;
A
#
# COMPACT_ATOMS: atom_id res chain seq x y z
N MET A 1 -49.91 -69.84 2.51
CA MET A 1 -50.07 -68.40 2.80
C MET A 1 -49.53 -67.64 1.59
N SER A 2 -50.39 -67.44 0.60
CA SER A 2 -50.15 -66.62 -0.59
C SER A 2 -51.52 -66.12 -1.01
N ASP A 3 -51.73 -64.81 -0.95
CA ASP A 3 -52.94 -64.18 -1.46
C ASP A 3 -52.61 -62.95 -2.27
N HIS A 4 -53.40 -62.81 -3.32
CA HIS A 4 -53.36 -61.83 -4.40
C HIS A 4 -53.72 -60.41 -3.96
N THR A 5 -53.05 -59.41 -4.55
CA THR A 5 -53.52 -58.02 -4.75
C THR A 5 -54.55 -57.95 -5.90
N PRO A 6 -55.28 -56.83 -6.20
CA PRO A 6 -55.41 -55.51 -5.55
C PRO A 6 -56.87 -54.99 -5.45
N ASN A 7 -57.13 -53.86 -4.77
CA ASN A 7 -58.21 -52.96 -5.20
C ASN A 7 -57.84 -51.49 -4.94
N THR A 8 -58.15 -50.70 -5.96
CA THR A 8 -57.80 -49.31 -6.24
C THR A 8 -58.88 -48.39 -5.65
N GLN A 9 -58.48 -47.27 -5.06
CA GLN A 9 -59.34 -46.09 -4.97
C GLN A 9 -58.60 -44.89 -5.54
N ASP A 10 -59.20 -44.30 -6.58
CA ASP A 10 -58.80 -43.06 -7.24
C ASP A 10 -59.15 -41.81 -6.39
N THR A 11 -58.12 -41.02 -6.04
CA THR A 11 -57.87 -39.56 -6.25
C THR A 11 -59.08 -38.61 -6.44
N PRO A 12 -59.11 -37.32 -5.96
CA PRO A 12 -58.04 -36.30 -6.15
C PRO A 12 -57.97 -35.12 -5.09
N PRO A 13 -57.28 -33.98 -5.34
CA PRO A 13 -55.83 -33.74 -5.08
C PRO A 13 -55.56 -32.48 -4.21
N GLU A 14 -54.32 -32.29 -3.70
CA GLU A 14 -53.67 -31.01 -3.25
C GLU A 14 -52.67 -31.33 -2.13
N VAL A 15 -51.40 -30.90 -2.06
CA VAL A 15 -50.52 -30.05 -2.86
C VAL A 15 -49.12 -30.67 -2.72
N LEU A 16 -48.39 -30.83 -3.82
CA LEU A 16 -46.95 -31.07 -3.82
C LEU A 16 -46.25 -29.77 -3.38
N GLN A 17 -45.57 -29.76 -2.25
CA GLN A 17 -44.49 -28.79 -2.02
C GLN A 17 -43.17 -29.50 -2.31
N ASP A 18 -42.79 -29.31 -3.57
CA ASP A 18 -41.48 -29.45 -4.17
C ASP A 18 -40.44 -28.72 -3.30
N ASP A 19 -39.61 -29.47 -2.56
CA ASP A 19 -38.34 -28.98 -2.03
C ASP A 19 -37.34 -28.90 -3.21
N SER A 20 -37.63 -28.03 -4.17
CA SER A 20 -36.62 -27.55 -5.09
C SER A 20 -35.71 -26.63 -4.30
N ILE A 21 -34.49 -27.11 -4.04
CA ILE A 21 -33.40 -26.29 -3.54
C ILE A 21 -33.28 -25.07 -4.45
N ASP A 22 -33.68 -23.92 -3.93
CA ASP A 22 -33.57 -22.65 -4.62
C ASP A 22 -32.08 -22.29 -4.74
N HIS A 23 -31.50 -22.66 -5.88
CA HIS A 23 -30.17 -22.23 -6.31
C HIS A 23 -30.18 -20.79 -6.87
N SER A 24 -31.11 -19.93 -6.44
CA SER A 24 -31.07 -18.46 -6.67
C SER A 24 -29.99 -17.74 -5.85
N ARG A 25 -29.05 -18.47 -5.21
CA ARG A 25 -27.83 -17.85 -4.68
C ARG A 25 -26.93 -17.37 -5.83
N ARG A 26 -27.23 -16.13 -6.26
CA ARG A 26 -26.43 -15.21 -7.08
C ARG A 26 -25.93 -15.75 -8.42
N LYS A 27 -26.82 -15.80 -9.41
CA LYS A 27 -26.44 -15.53 -10.80
C LYS A 27 -26.59 -14.04 -11.08
N LEU A 28 -25.50 -13.28 -11.03
CA LEU A 28 -25.44 -11.97 -11.66
C LEU A 28 -25.11 -12.18 -13.14
N THR A 29 -26.13 -12.54 -13.92
CA THR A 29 -26.02 -12.61 -15.38
C THR A 29 -26.81 -11.44 -15.98
N GLY A 30 -26.05 -10.49 -16.53
CA GLY A 30 -26.40 -9.41 -17.46
C GLY A 30 -27.86 -8.98 -17.68
N ALA A 31 -28.14 -7.69 -17.49
CA ALA A 31 -28.33 -6.74 -18.59
C ALA A 31 -28.79 -5.36 -18.07
N ALA A 32 -28.21 -4.32 -18.67
CA ALA A 32 -28.75 -2.97 -18.86
C ALA A 32 -29.03 -2.09 -17.61
N LEU A 33 -28.16 -1.09 -17.37
CA LEU A 33 -28.39 0.35 -17.64
C LEU A 33 -27.37 1.20 -16.84
N GLY A 34 -26.59 2.03 -17.53
CA GLY A 34 -26.07 3.31 -17.00
C GLY A 34 -25.10 3.31 -15.81
N VAL A 35 -23.80 3.43 -16.13
CA VAL A 35 -22.70 4.11 -15.40
C VAL A 35 -22.49 3.86 -13.88
N SER A 36 -21.43 3.07 -13.63
CA SER A 36 -20.47 3.17 -12.51
C SER A 36 -20.92 2.81 -11.10
N ALA A 37 -21.14 1.51 -10.87
CA ALA A 37 -20.83 0.91 -9.56
C ALA A 37 -19.52 0.12 -9.67
N VAL A 38 -18.38 0.81 -9.66
CA VAL A 38 -17.07 0.17 -9.41
C VAL A 38 -17.00 -0.15 -7.92
N PHE A 39 -17.64 -1.25 -7.52
CA PHE A 39 -17.65 -1.75 -6.14
C PHE A 39 -17.15 -3.19 -6.10
N THR A 40 -15.88 -3.39 -6.42
CA THR A 40 -15.22 -4.69 -6.17
C THR A 40 -13.78 -4.51 -5.71
N LEU A 41 -13.58 -3.64 -4.71
CA LEU A 41 -12.40 -3.78 -3.87
C LEU A 41 -12.66 -4.92 -2.88
N ALA A 42 -12.12 -6.10 -3.24
CA ALA A 42 -11.98 -7.31 -2.45
C ALA A 42 -13.19 -7.68 -1.56
N SER A 43 -14.31 -8.06 -2.17
CA SER A 43 -15.41 -8.72 -1.45
C SER A 43 -14.96 -10.12 -1.01
N ARG A 44 -14.33 -10.21 0.17
CA ARG A 44 -14.05 -11.48 0.82
C ARG A 44 -15.39 -12.12 1.27
N PRO A 45 -15.51 -13.46 1.27
CA PRO A 45 -16.71 -14.17 1.73
C PRO A 45 -17.05 -13.84 3.21
N VAL A 46 -18.24 -14.22 3.69
CA VAL A 46 -18.82 -13.90 5.03
C VAL A 46 -17.94 -14.25 6.25
N TRP A 47 -16.81 -14.93 6.04
CA TRP A 47 -15.76 -15.17 7.05
C TRP A 47 -14.62 -14.14 7.02
N ALA A 48 -14.77 -13.08 6.22
CA ALA A 48 -13.89 -11.93 6.24
C ALA A 48 -13.92 -11.35 7.66
N ASN A 49 -12.73 -11.16 8.23
CA ASN A 49 -12.55 -10.34 9.41
C ASN A 49 -13.34 -9.03 9.30
N GLN A 50 -14.05 -8.70 10.38
CA GLN A 50 -14.88 -7.48 10.49
C GLN A 50 -14.08 -6.20 10.22
N CYS A 51 -12.75 -6.30 10.32
CA CYS A 51 -11.79 -5.21 10.15
C CYS A 51 -11.32 -4.98 8.70
N SER A 52 -11.85 -5.72 7.73
CA SER A 52 -11.68 -5.37 6.31
C SER A 52 -12.50 -4.14 5.91
N ILE A 53 -12.16 -3.50 4.79
CA ILE A 53 -12.87 -2.31 4.29
C ILE A 53 -14.36 -2.61 4.08
N SER A 54 -14.68 -3.76 3.47
CA SER A 54 -16.05 -4.23 3.28
C SER A 54 -16.70 -4.76 4.56
N GLY A 55 -15.91 -5.29 5.50
CA GLY A 55 -16.40 -5.78 6.80
C GLY A 55 -17.01 -4.66 7.64
N MET A 56 -16.35 -3.51 7.70
CA MET A 56 -16.84 -2.32 8.42
C MET A 56 -18.11 -1.72 7.82
N ALA A 57 -18.29 -1.82 6.49
CA ALA A 57 -19.49 -1.34 5.81
C ALA A 57 -20.70 -2.28 5.99
N SER A 58 -20.44 -3.58 6.21
CA SER A 58 -21.49 -4.61 6.23
C SER A 58 -22.09 -4.89 7.61
N GLY A 59 -21.51 -4.35 8.69
CA GLY A 59 -22.09 -4.29 10.05
C GLY A 59 -22.92 -5.51 10.47
N ASN A 60 -22.27 -6.65 10.74
CA ASN A 60 -22.96 -7.80 11.32
C ASN A 60 -23.16 -7.57 12.83
N LEU A 61 -24.35 -7.08 13.22
CA LEU A 61 -24.68 -6.71 14.61
C LEU A 61 -24.78 -7.89 15.59
N SER A 62 -24.57 -9.13 15.14
CA SER A 62 -24.81 -10.35 15.94
C SER A 62 -23.54 -11.07 16.42
N GLN A 63 -22.34 -10.58 16.08
CA GLN A 63 -21.07 -11.12 16.58
C GLN A 63 -20.43 -10.15 17.59
N PRO A 64 -19.56 -10.65 18.50
CA PRO A 64 -18.74 -9.79 19.35
C PRO A 64 -18.03 -8.76 18.47
N GLN A 65 -18.06 -7.49 18.91
CA GLN A 65 -17.44 -6.39 18.19
C GLN A 65 -15.92 -6.56 18.31
N GLU A 66 -15.29 -7.08 17.25
CA GLU A 66 -13.84 -7.14 17.16
C GLU A 66 -13.31 -5.70 17.04
N THR A 67 -12.43 -5.29 17.95
CA THR A 67 -11.82 -3.95 17.88
C THR A 67 -10.75 -3.96 16.80
N CYS A 68 -11.01 -3.22 15.73
CA CYS A 68 -10.08 -3.06 14.63
C CYS A 68 -9.01 -2.05 14.98
N GLU A 69 -7.76 -2.42 14.74
CA GLU A 69 -6.59 -1.68 15.16
C GLU A 69 -5.72 -1.32 13.96
N GLY A 70 -4.78 -0.40 14.17
CA GLY A 70 -3.83 0.03 13.16
C GLY A 70 -2.97 1.17 13.69
N CYS A 71 -1.66 1.03 13.55
CA CYS A 71 -0.69 2.06 13.87
C CYS A 71 -0.38 2.90 12.64
N THR A 72 -0.27 4.20 12.83
CA THR A 72 -0.02 5.13 11.73
C THR A 72 1.36 4.88 11.12
N PRO A 73 1.58 5.25 9.86
CA PRO A 73 2.92 5.20 9.29
C PRO A 73 3.96 6.04 10.08
N GLY A 74 3.51 7.08 10.79
CA GLY A 74 4.34 7.90 11.67
C GLY A 74 4.93 7.10 12.85
N TYR A 75 4.12 6.23 13.46
CA TYR A 75 4.59 5.31 14.50
C TYR A 75 5.73 4.42 13.97
N TRP A 76 5.53 3.80 12.81
CA TRP A 76 6.46 2.81 12.27
C TRP A 76 7.81 3.38 11.81
N ARG A 77 7.88 4.66 11.46
CA ARG A 77 9.12 5.29 10.95
C ARG A 77 10.06 5.79 12.06
N GLU A 78 9.57 5.90 13.28
CA GLU A 78 10.31 6.47 14.39
C GLU A 78 11.27 5.43 14.99
N CYS A 79 12.48 5.83 15.30
CA CYS A 79 13.58 4.92 15.65
C CYS A 79 13.30 4.10 16.89
N GLN A 80 12.60 4.67 17.88
CA GLN A 80 12.23 3.93 19.09
C GLN A 80 11.19 2.82 18.86
N HIS A 81 10.59 2.74 17.67
CA HIS A 81 9.59 1.74 17.30
C HIS A 81 10.11 0.72 16.28
N PHE A 82 11.40 0.76 15.92
CA PHE A 82 11.98 -0.23 15.01
C PHE A 82 11.96 -1.65 15.58
N ASP A 83 12.03 -1.80 16.90
CA ASP A 83 11.89 -3.11 17.56
C ASP A 83 10.48 -3.71 17.45
N SER A 84 9.47 -2.89 17.11
CA SER A 84 8.11 -3.35 16.84
C SER A 84 7.95 -3.93 15.43
N TRP A 85 8.96 -3.80 14.55
CA TRP A 85 8.88 -4.38 13.21
C TRP A 85 8.97 -5.91 13.31
N SER A 86 7.96 -6.60 12.77
CA SER A 86 7.85 -8.06 12.80
C SER A 86 7.72 -8.61 11.40
N GLY A 87 8.48 -9.66 11.08
CA GLY A 87 8.44 -10.35 9.79
C GLY A 87 9.15 -9.63 8.63
N PHE A 88 9.57 -8.38 8.82
CA PHE A 88 10.26 -7.55 7.84
C PHE A 88 11.36 -6.74 8.53
N GLN A 89 12.43 -6.44 7.80
CA GLN A 89 13.54 -5.61 8.26
C GLN A 89 13.44 -4.21 7.65
N THR A 90 13.96 -3.21 8.36
CA THR A 90 14.03 -1.83 7.87
C THR A 90 14.84 -1.70 6.59
N THR A 91 15.82 -2.59 6.38
CA THR A 91 16.70 -2.67 5.20
C THR A 91 16.13 -3.49 4.05
N ASP A 92 14.99 -4.17 4.22
CA ASP A 92 14.37 -4.90 3.10
C ASP A 92 13.97 -3.91 2.01
N THR A 93 14.18 -4.25 0.74
CA THR A 93 13.85 -3.33 -0.35
C THR A 93 12.36 -3.36 -0.67
N PHE A 94 11.75 -2.18 -0.89
CA PHE A 94 10.33 -2.07 -1.20
C PHE A 94 9.97 -2.86 -2.46
N ASN A 95 10.80 -2.73 -3.50
CA ASN A 95 10.65 -3.44 -4.77
C ASN A 95 10.60 -4.96 -4.60
N SER A 96 11.45 -5.53 -3.75
CA SER A 96 11.47 -6.99 -3.50
C SER A 96 10.25 -7.44 -2.72
N VAL A 97 9.85 -6.70 -1.68
CA VAL A 97 8.73 -7.07 -0.80
C VAL A 97 7.39 -6.92 -1.52
N PHE A 98 7.16 -5.78 -2.19
CA PHE A 98 5.92 -5.47 -2.90
C PHE A 98 5.90 -6.01 -4.34
N GLY A 99 6.99 -6.59 -4.83
CA GLY A 99 7.09 -7.14 -6.19
C GLY A 99 6.89 -6.08 -7.27
N VAL A 100 7.55 -4.94 -7.11
CA VAL A 100 7.51 -3.78 -8.02
C VAL A 100 8.94 -3.35 -8.39
N SER A 101 9.09 -2.32 -9.22
CA SER A 101 10.39 -1.86 -9.74
C SER A 101 10.60 -0.34 -9.71
N GLU A 102 9.54 0.40 -9.38
CA GLU A 102 9.47 1.85 -9.49
C GLU A 102 10.08 2.59 -8.29
N TYR A 103 10.27 1.91 -7.15
CA TYR A 103 10.84 2.50 -5.93
C TYR A 103 12.36 2.42 -5.95
N VAL A 104 12.96 3.30 -6.75
CA VAL A 104 14.41 3.50 -6.84
C VAL A 104 14.75 4.98 -6.71
N ASP A 105 15.92 5.29 -6.21
CA ASP A 105 16.46 6.64 -6.22
C ASP A 105 16.95 7.05 -7.63
N CYS A 106 17.49 8.26 -7.73
CA CYS A 106 17.97 8.81 -9.00
C CYS A 106 19.22 8.09 -9.53
N LYS A 107 19.94 7.34 -8.69
CA LYS A 107 21.08 6.49 -9.03
C LYS A 107 20.68 5.04 -9.33
N LYS A 108 19.37 4.75 -9.35
CA LYS A 108 18.80 3.40 -9.56
C LYS A 108 19.07 2.43 -8.41
N VAL A 109 19.35 2.94 -7.22
CA VAL A 109 19.41 2.14 -6.00
C VAL A 109 17.98 1.95 -5.45
N PRO A 110 17.52 0.73 -5.16
CA PRO A 110 16.20 0.51 -4.60
C PRO A 110 16.05 1.13 -3.21
N TYR A 111 14.92 1.80 -2.97
CA TYR A 111 14.58 2.26 -1.62
C TYR A 111 14.25 1.07 -0.71
N THR A 112 14.71 1.15 0.53
CA THR A 112 14.33 0.24 1.61
C THR A 112 12.89 0.50 2.08
N LEU A 113 12.30 -0.43 2.84
CA LEU A 113 11.01 -0.22 3.49
C LEU A 113 11.04 1.00 4.40
N LEU A 114 12.17 1.22 5.10
CA LEU A 114 12.35 2.40 5.91
C LEU A 114 12.50 3.66 5.07
N ASP A 115 13.26 3.66 3.97
CA ASP A 115 13.37 4.83 3.07
C ASP A 115 11.99 5.26 2.55
N VAL A 116 11.17 4.29 2.11
CA VAL A 116 9.81 4.58 1.62
C VAL A 116 8.96 5.23 2.70
N MET A 117 9.28 5.01 3.99
CA MET A 117 8.59 5.68 5.07
C MET A 117 8.87 7.20 5.16
N TYR A 118 9.91 7.67 4.48
CA TYR A 118 10.34 9.08 4.39
C TYR A 118 10.09 9.70 3.00
N LEU A 119 9.43 8.97 2.09
CA LEU A 119 8.92 9.49 0.82
C LEU A 119 7.55 10.16 1.02
N ASN A 120 7.48 11.14 1.92
CA ASN A 120 6.23 11.75 2.39
C ASN A 120 6.05 13.19 1.91
N GLY A 121 5.47 13.35 0.72
CA GLY A 121 5.10 14.65 0.16
C GLY A 121 6.01 15.08 -0.99
N GLY A 122 5.67 16.18 -1.65
CA GLY A 122 6.36 16.59 -2.88
C GLY A 122 6.04 15.69 -4.08
N SER A 123 6.65 16.02 -5.23
CA SER A 123 6.60 15.18 -6.43
C SER A 123 7.88 14.38 -6.53
N TYR A 124 7.78 13.13 -7.00
CA TYR A 124 8.98 12.40 -7.33
C TYR A 124 9.71 13.12 -8.48
N VAL A 125 10.93 13.58 -8.23
CA VAL A 125 11.74 14.25 -9.26
C VAL A 125 13.19 13.83 -9.15
N CYS A 126 13.72 13.36 -10.26
CA CYS A 126 15.16 13.29 -10.46
C CYS A 126 15.57 14.49 -11.27
N GLY A 127 16.30 15.41 -10.65
CA GLY A 127 17.11 16.34 -11.41
C GLY A 127 18.06 15.48 -12.22
N LEU A 128 17.98 15.60 -13.55
CA LEU A 128 18.94 14.96 -14.42
C LEU A 128 20.32 15.41 -13.95
N GLU A 129 21.09 14.51 -13.33
CA GLU A 129 22.54 14.67 -13.35
C GLU A 129 22.89 14.81 -14.83
N SER A 130 23.60 15.89 -15.15
CA SER A 130 24.01 16.25 -16.50
C SER A 130 24.55 15.00 -17.20
N THR A 131 23.70 14.33 -17.98
CA THR A 131 24.15 13.26 -18.86
C THR A 131 25.04 13.95 -19.87
N ASP A 132 26.33 13.66 -19.75
CA ASP A 132 27.42 14.12 -20.58
C ASP A 132 26.95 14.62 -21.94
N THR A 133 26.98 15.94 -22.12
CA THR A 133 26.89 16.53 -23.45
C THR A 133 28.10 16.03 -24.23
N VAL A 134 27.93 14.93 -24.96
CA VAL A 134 28.83 14.57 -26.04
C VAL A 134 28.77 15.73 -27.02
N SER A 135 29.87 16.48 -27.07
CA SER A 135 30.04 17.66 -27.90
C SER A 135 29.89 17.26 -29.37
N PHE A 136 28.72 17.54 -29.95
CA PHE A 136 28.55 17.57 -31.40
C PHE A 136 28.57 19.02 -31.86
N LEU A 137 29.71 19.42 -32.42
CA LEU A 137 29.89 20.67 -33.15
C LEU A 137 28.79 20.81 -34.21
N THR A 138 27.91 21.78 -34.02
CA THR A 138 27.26 22.45 -35.13
C THR A 138 27.38 23.96 -34.93
N THR A 139 28.05 24.58 -35.89
CA THR A 139 28.29 26.02 -36.01
C THR A 139 26.98 26.77 -36.19
N GLY A 140 26.70 27.77 -35.34
CA GLY A 140 25.57 28.68 -35.56
C GLY A 140 25.17 29.59 -34.41
N GLN A 141 26.05 30.54 -34.05
CA GLN A 141 25.72 31.96 -33.78
C GLN A 141 24.56 32.30 -32.80
N GLY A 142 24.88 32.82 -31.59
CA GLY A 142 23.88 33.54 -30.80
C GLY A 142 24.14 33.81 -29.31
N ASN A 143 25.16 34.62 -29.00
CA ASN A 143 25.13 35.68 -27.98
C ASN A 143 24.98 35.35 -26.46
N SER A 144 26.11 35.52 -25.73
CA SER A 144 26.28 36.11 -24.38
C SER A 144 25.60 35.43 -23.16
N ASN A 145 26.19 35.31 -21.97
CA ASN A 145 27.30 36.01 -21.33
C ASN A 145 27.83 35.13 -20.15
N SER A 146 29.16 35.08 -20.01
CA SER A 146 30.04 34.84 -18.83
C SER A 146 29.39 34.47 -17.48
N ASN A 147 29.93 33.59 -16.63
CA ASN A 147 31.28 33.69 -16.08
C ASN A 147 31.59 32.43 -15.23
N SER A 148 32.73 31.79 -15.45
CA SER A 148 33.24 30.71 -14.59
C SER A 148 34.17 31.31 -13.55
N ASN A 149 33.99 30.95 -12.28
CA ASN A 149 35.08 31.08 -11.31
C ASN A 149 35.17 29.79 -10.48
N SER A 150 36.21 29.01 -10.74
CA SER A 150 36.59 27.87 -9.92
C SER A 150 37.42 28.41 -8.76
N ASN A 151 37.02 28.11 -7.53
CA ASN A 151 37.94 28.21 -6.39
C ASN A 151 37.76 26.99 -5.50
N SER A 152 38.73 26.08 -5.56
CA SER A 152 38.87 24.98 -4.62
C SER A 152 39.29 25.56 -3.27
N ASN A 153 38.47 25.38 -2.24
CA ASN A 153 38.94 25.50 -0.87
C ASN A 153 38.23 24.46 0.00
N SER A 154 39.00 23.47 0.45
CA SER A 154 38.59 22.51 1.47
C SER A 154 38.39 23.26 2.78
N ASN A 155 37.16 23.30 3.28
CA ASN A 155 36.93 23.61 4.69
C ASN A 155 35.69 22.86 5.18
N SER A 156 35.95 21.86 6.03
CA SER A 156 34.94 21.20 6.82
C SER A 156 34.29 22.23 7.73
N ASN A 157 33.05 22.59 7.44
CA ASN A 157 32.21 23.31 8.38
C ASN A 157 30.76 22.87 8.18
N SER A 158 30.25 22.17 9.18
CA SER A 158 28.84 21.84 9.34
C SER A 158 28.05 23.14 9.31
N ASN A 159 27.46 23.43 8.15
CA ASN A 159 26.51 24.51 8.01
C ASN A 159 25.36 23.95 7.18
N SER A 160 24.21 23.82 7.83
CA SER A 160 22.94 23.44 7.23
C SER A 160 22.58 24.46 6.16
N ASN A 161 23.13 24.25 4.96
CA ASN A 161 22.74 24.98 3.78
C ASN A 161 21.72 24.08 3.10
N SER A 162 20.44 24.35 3.38
CA SER A 162 19.31 23.83 2.63
C SER A 162 19.44 24.30 1.19
N ASN A 163 20.30 23.64 0.43
CA ASN A 163 20.21 23.64 -1.01
C ASN A 163 18.93 22.87 -1.29
N SER A 164 17.84 23.61 -1.53
CA SER A 164 16.54 23.06 -1.93
C SER A 164 16.69 22.48 -3.33
N ASN A 165 17.48 21.41 -3.44
CA ASN A 165 17.38 20.49 -4.53
C ASN A 165 16.01 19.86 -4.33
N ASN A 166 15.01 20.30 -5.09
CA ASN A 166 13.66 19.75 -5.03
C ASN A 166 13.61 18.26 -5.43
N ASN A 167 14.76 17.62 -5.66
CA ASN A 167 14.94 16.26 -6.12
C ASN A 167 14.74 15.25 -4.98
N ASN A 168 14.34 14.05 -5.35
CA ASN A 168 14.41 12.90 -4.46
C ASN A 168 15.85 12.62 -4.04
N GLN A 169 16.00 12.28 -2.77
CA GLN A 169 17.30 12.01 -2.14
C GLN A 169 17.71 10.55 -2.39
N ASP A 170 18.98 10.26 -2.16
CA ASP A 170 19.54 8.91 -2.32
C ASP A 170 18.92 7.93 -1.31
N ALA A 171 18.85 6.65 -1.70
CA ALA A 171 18.41 5.57 -0.82
C ALA A 171 19.44 5.25 0.27
N HIS A 172 18.99 4.73 1.42
CA HIS A 172 19.84 4.31 2.54
C HIS A 172 19.83 2.76 2.65
N PRO A 173 20.60 2.04 1.81
CA PRO A 173 20.60 0.58 1.80
C PRO A 173 21.05 -0.05 3.13
N ASP A 174 21.88 0.68 3.88
CA ASP A 174 22.37 0.26 5.21
C ASP A 174 21.33 0.50 6.33
N GLY A 175 20.18 1.11 6.02
CA GLY A 175 19.12 1.40 6.97
C GLY A 175 19.39 2.63 7.83
N ALA A 176 18.74 2.69 8.98
CA ALA A 176 18.91 3.79 9.93
C ALA A 176 20.33 3.81 10.51
N PRO A 177 20.90 5.00 10.80
CA PRO A 177 22.20 5.07 11.46
C PRO A 177 22.12 4.46 12.87
N ASP A 178 23.21 3.80 13.31
CA ASP A 178 23.32 3.18 14.65
C ASP A 178 23.03 4.14 15.82
N THR A 179 23.17 5.45 15.57
CA THR A 179 22.89 6.50 16.55
C THR A 179 21.40 6.84 16.67
N CYS A 180 20.52 6.25 15.84
CA CYS A 180 19.10 6.56 15.89
C CYS A 180 18.40 5.81 17.01
N THR A 181 18.25 6.47 18.16
CA THR A 181 17.56 5.90 19.32
C THR A 181 16.14 6.45 19.50
N THR A 182 15.88 7.68 19.05
CA THR A 182 14.58 8.36 19.22
C THR A 182 14.32 9.31 18.04
N GLY A 183 13.06 9.45 17.65
CA GLY A 183 12.66 10.39 16.59
C GLY A 183 12.89 9.82 15.19
N THR A 184 13.17 10.68 14.22
CA THR A 184 13.30 10.30 12.81
C THR A 184 14.73 9.91 12.44
N ALA A 185 14.89 8.81 11.71
CA ALA A 185 16.16 8.34 11.16
C ALA A 185 16.69 9.25 10.04
N PHE A 186 15.78 9.70 9.16
CA PHE A 186 16.12 10.45 7.96
C PHE A 186 15.36 11.78 7.89
N GLY A 187 15.83 12.66 6.99
CA GLY A 187 15.07 13.81 6.55
C GLY A 187 14.00 13.43 5.50
N ASP A 188 13.38 14.44 4.90
CA ASP A 188 12.48 14.26 3.76
C ASP A 188 13.28 13.70 2.54
N LEU A 189 12.88 12.54 2.02
CA LEU A 189 13.52 11.90 0.87
C LEU A 189 12.85 12.27 -0.46
N GLY A 190 11.80 13.10 -0.43
CA GLY A 190 11.06 13.57 -1.60
C GLY A 190 9.77 12.79 -1.85
N GLY A 191 9.30 12.86 -3.09
CA GLY A 191 7.98 12.31 -3.45
C GLY A 191 7.97 10.81 -3.69
N ASP A 192 6.80 10.21 -3.48
CA ASP A 192 6.52 8.82 -3.88
C ASP A 192 6.51 8.68 -5.43
N PRO A 193 7.20 7.68 -6.01
CA PRO A 193 7.29 7.48 -7.47
C PRO A 193 5.97 7.16 -8.18
N ILE A 194 4.97 6.65 -7.47
CA ILE A 194 3.70 6.16 -8.02
C ILE A 194 2.58 7.14 -7.73
N SER A 195 2.37 7.48 -6.46
CA SER A 195 1.29 8.36 -6.01
C SER A 195 1.63 8.93 -4.64
N PRO A 196 1.40 10.24 -4.39
CA PRO A 196 1.80 10.89 -3.14
C PRO A 196 1.38 10.09 -1.91
N ASN A 197 2.36 9.71 -1.08
CA ASN A 197 2.22 8.97 0.18
C ASN A 197 1.68 7.53 0.06
N LEU A 198 1.56 6.96 -1.15
CA LEU A 198 1.05 5.59 -1.31
C LEU A 198 1.97 4.56 -0.65
N GLY A 199 3.28 4.61 -0.95
CA GLY A 199 4.27 3.68 -0.42
C GLY A 199 4.35 3.73 1.10
N PHE A 200 4.41 4.94 1.68
CA PHE A 200 4.37 5.16 3.13
C PHE A 200 3.18 4.47 3.82
N HIS A 201 1.96 4.63 3.28
CA HIS A 201 0.79 3.95 3.82
C HIS A 201 0.80 2.43 3.55
N ALA A 202 1.39 1.99 2.44
CA ALA A 202 1.51 0.57 2.11
C ALA A 202 2.47 -0.17 3.06
N VAL A 203 3.62 0.41 3.38
CA VAL A 203 4.55 -0.19 4.36
C VAL A 203 3.90 -0.26 5.73
N ALA A 204 3.23 0.80 6.19
CA ALA A 204 2.53 0.78 7.48
C ALA A 204 1.43 -0.30 7.53
N ALA A 205 0.66 -0.45 6.46
CA ALA A 205 -0.36 -1.48 6.36
C ALA A 205 0.23 -2.89 6.42
N LEU A 206 1.39 -3.09 5.77
CA LEU A 206 2.11 -4.36 5.80
C LEU A 206 2.60 -4.70 7.21
N LEU A 207 3.16 -3.72 7.92
CA LEU A 207 3.67 -3.90 9.30
C LEU A 207 2.52 -4.13 10.29
N ASN A 208 1.43 -3.37 10.19
CA ASN A 208 0.22 -3.63 10.96
C ASN A 208 -0.32 -5.05 10.73
N ALA A 209 -0.34 -5.52 9.49
CA ALA A 209 -0.79 -6.86 9.14
C ALA A 209 0.15 -7.98 9.65
N ALA A 210 1.45 -7.67 9.79
CA ALA A 210 2.48 -8.62 10.19
C ALA A 210 2.67 -8.72 11.71
N HIS A 211 2.23 -7.71 12.45
CA HIS A 211 2.41 -7.64 13.89
C HIS A 211 1.33 -8.44 14.64
N SER A 212 1.73 -9.42 15.44
CA SER A 212 0.79 -10.31 16.16
C SER A 212 -0.07 -9.58 17.21
N GLY A 213 0.39 -8.42 17.67
CA GLY A 213 -0.32 -7.57 18.64
C GLY A 213 -1.24 -6.53 18.01
N VAL A 214 -1.43 -6.52 16.69
CA VAL A 214 -2.33 -5.55 16.00
C VAL A 214 -3.42 -6.31 15.27
N ASN A 215 -4.67 -6.12 15.66
CA ASN A 215 -5.83 -6.67 14.95
C ASN A 215 -6.18 -5.85 13.70
N TYR A 216 -5.31 -5.92 12.68
CA TYR A 216 -5.42 -5.07 11.51
C TYR A 216 -6.56 -5.45 10.55
N GLY A 217 -6.98 -6.72 10.55
CA GLY A 217 -7.98 -7.22 9.62
C GLY A 217 -7.45 -7.56 8.23
N TYR A 218 -6.14 -7.67 8.05
CA TYR A 218 -5.52 -8.22 6.85
C TYR A 218 -4.30 -9.03 7.23
N THR A 219 -3.98 -10.04 6.43
CA THR A 219 -2.67 -10.69 6.50
C THR A 219 -1.65 -9.93 5.63
N PRO A 220 -0.33 -10.10 5.85
CA PRO A 220 0.68 -9.44 5.03
C PRO A 220 0.53 -9.75 3.53
N GLY A 221 0.30 -11.01 3.19
CA GLY A 221 0.10 -11.44 1.79
C GLY A 221 -1.07 -10.73 1.12
N GLU A 222 -2.16 -10.48 1.85
CA GLU A 222 -3.29 -9.74 1.29
C GLU A 222 -3.03 -8.27 1.06
N ILE A 223 -2.22 -7.63 1.91
CA ILE A 223 -1.79 -6.25 1.67
C ILE A 223 -0.90 -6.18 0.43
N LEU A 224 -0.01 -7.16 0.25
CA LEU A 224 0.82 -7.24 -0.96
C LEU A 224 -0.04 -7.43 -2.21
N ASP A 225 -1.04 -8.33 -2.17
CA ASP A 225 -1.96 -8.55 -3.29
C ASP A 225 -2.84 -7.33 -3.57
N LEU A 226 -3.38 -6.69 -2.52
CA LEU A 226 -4.17 -5.47 -2.63
C LEU A 226 -3.37 -4.35 -3.28
N PHE A 227 -2.10 -4.18 -2.87
CA PHE A 227 -1.19 -3.21 -3.45
C PHE A 227 -0.93 -3.50 -4.92
N LYS A 228 -0.44 -4.70 -5.25
CA LYS A 228 -0.09 -5.12 -6.63
C LYS A 228 -1.24 -4.95 -7.60
N ASN A 229 -2.47 -5.23 -7.17
CA ASN A 229 -3.66 -5.14 -8.01
C ASN A 229 -4.11 -3.70 -8.30
N ASN A 230 -3.69 -2.71 -7.50
CA ASN A 230 -4.28 -1.37 -7.54
C ASN A 230 -3.27 -0.22 -7.68
N TYR A 231 -1.98 -0.42 -7.40
CA TYR A 231 -1.00 0.69 -7.35
C TYR A 231 -0.84 1.45 -8.67
N LYS A 232 -1.13 0.83 -9.83
CA LYS A 232 -1.05 1.49 -11.15
C LYS A 232 -2.35 2.09 -11.64
N THR A 233 -3.48 1.50 -11.25
CA THR A 233 -4.80 1.79 -11.83
C THR A 233 -5.68 2.60 -10.90
N ASN A 234 -5.55 2.40 -9.59
CA ASN A 234 -6.40 2.96 -8.55
C ASN A 234 -5.56 3.45 -7.35
N SER A 235 -4.38 4.00 -7.62
CA SER A 235 -3.37 4.36 -6.61
C SER A 235 -3.91 5.26 -5.50
N GLU A 236 -4.71 6.26 -5.85
CA GLU A 236 -5.32 7.19 -4.89
C GLU A 236 -6.39 6.51 -4.02
N ALA A 237 -7.27 5.70 -4.61
CA ALA A 237 -8.29 4.96 -3.87
C ALA A 237 -7.66 3.91 -2.94
N LEU A 238 -6.60 3.25 -3.40
CA LEU A 238 -5.78 2.34 -2.59
C LEU A 238 -5.18 3.09 -1.40
N LYS A 239 -4.48 4.20 -1.65
CA LYS A 239 -3.90 5.04 -0.59
C LYS A 239 -4.95 5.43 0.44
N ASN A 240 -6.09 6.00 0.02
CA ASN A 240 -7.15 6.43 0.93
C ASN A 240 -7.69 5.28 1.79
N SER A 241 -7.81 4.08 1.19
CA SER A 241 -8.21 2.88 1.91
C SER A 241 -7.17 2.48 2.97
N LEU A 242 -5.88 2.49 2.62
CA LEU A 242 -4.80 2.18 3.56
C LEU A 242 -4.68 3.24 4.66
N THR A 243 -4.89 4.52 4.36
CA THR A 243 -4.96 5.61 5.34
C THR A 243 -6.04 5.30 6.38
N LEU A 244 -7.28 4.99 5.95
CA LEU A 244 -8.39 4.65 6.85
C LEU A 244 -8.07 3.47 7.78
N LEU A 245 -7.36 2.46 7.28
CA LEU A 245 -6.99 1.28 8.07
C LEU A 245 -5.87 1.60 9.07
N ASN A 246 -4.89 2.41 8.67
CA ASN A 246 -3.72 2.74 9.48
C ASN A 246 -4.00 3.81 10.55
N GLU A 247 -5.03 4.63 10.39
CA GLU A 247 -5.42 5.70 11.33
C GLU A 247 -6.40 5.24 12.42
N ARG A 248 -6.42 3.93 12.70
CA ARG A 248 -7.21 3.35 13.79
C ARG A 248 -6.49 3.52 15.14
N VAL A 249 -7.06 2.92 16.19
CA VAL A 249 -6.38 2.84 17.48
C VAL A 249 -5.16 1.92 17.37
N CYS A 250 -3.99 2.44 17.75
CA CYS A 250 -2.75 1.68 17.81
C CYS A 250 -2.63 1.03 19.20
N PRO A 251 -2.47 -0.30 19.29
CA PRO A 251 -2.35 -1.01 20.57
C PRO A 251 -0.91 -1.04 21.10
N LEU A 252 0.05 -0.58 20.31
CA LEU A 252 1.47 -0.61 20.61
C LEU A 252 1.87 0.70 21.31
N ASN A 253 2.75 0.58 22.32
CA ASN A 253 3.31 1.71 23.08
C ASN A 253 4.78 1.91 22.77
#